data_AF-A0A428SKL5-F1
#
_entry.id   AF-A0A428SKL5-F1
#
_cell.length_a   1.000
_cell.length_b   1.000
_cell.length_c   1.000
_cell.angle_alpha   90.00
_cell.angle_beta   90.00
_cell.angle_gamma   90.00
#
_symmetry.space_group_name_H-M   'P 1'
#
loop_
_entity.id
_entity.type
_entity.pdbx_description
1 polymer ?
#
loop_
_entity_poly.entity_id
_entity_poly.type
_entity_poly.pdbx_seq_one_letter_code
_entity_poly.pdbx_strand_id
1 'polypeptide(L)'
;MVSKVRPVTYFSLAYAMALGYSAEVARVIGRHSLAVEYLDPKAAVISAINAHCFDGTWYYDGPIDSLLEPPLEWRSQHCQIYAVLSGAIDGNEARDLMRKALDDKSVHES
;
A
#
# COMPACT_ATOMS: atom_id res chain seq x y z
N MET A 1 -20.16 19.73 10.05
CA MET A 1 -18.68 19.72 9.97
C MET A 1 -18.24 18.26 10.09
N VAL A 2 -18.18 17.55 8.96
CA VAL A 2 -17.71 16.16 8.94
C VAL A 2 -16.19 16.21 9.08
N SER A 3 -15.66 15.57 10.12
CA SER A 3 -14.24 15.31 10.25
C SER A 3 -13.74 14.65 8.97
N LYS A 4 -12.81 15.31 8.27
CA LYS A 4 -12.15 14.78 7.07
C LYS A 4 -11.16 13.70 7.50
N VAL A 5 -11.67 12.57 7.99
CA VAL A 5 -10.90 11.34 8.10
C VAL A 5 -10.70 10.87 6.66
N ARG A 6 -9.62 11.32 6.03
CA ARG A 6 -9.18 10.70 4.79
C ARG A 6 -8.75 9.28 5.18
N PRO A 7 -9.28 8.23 4.53
CA PRO A 7 -8.63 6.95 4.57
C PRO A 7 -7.17 7.15 4.17
N VAL A 8 -6.25 6.42 4.78
CA VAL A 8 -4.81 6.64 4.56
C VAL A 8 -4.19 5.31 4.22
N THR A 9 -4.52 4.82 3.02
CA THR A 9 -3.96 3.59 2.44
C THR A 9 -2.44 3.62 2.53
N TYR A 10 -1.82 4.80 2.34
CA TYR A 10 -0.37 4.94 2.47
C TYR A 10 0.15 4.60 3.89
N PHE A 11 -0.55 4.95 4.97
CA PHE A 11 -0.11 4.60 6.33
C PHE A 11 -0.23 3.10 6.56
N SER A 12 -1.26 2.46 6.02
CA SER A 12 -1.41 1.01 6.09
C SER A 12 -0.31 0.29 5.30
N LEU A 13 0.06 0.81 4.12
CA LEU A 13 1.20 0.33 3.34
C LEU A 13 2.54 0.54 4.07
N ALA A 14 2.75 1.71 4.67
CA ALA A 14 3.93 2.01 5.48
C ALA A 14 4.03 1.07 6.71
N TYR A 15 2.90 0.76 7.35
CA TYR A 15 2.83 -0.22 8.42
C TYR A 15 3.19 -1.64 7.93
N ALA A 16 2.63 -2.06 6.78
CA ALA A 16 2.97 -3.36 6.18
C ALA A 16 4.47 -3.46 5.80
N MET A 17 5.07 -2.37 5.32
CA MET A 17 6.51 -2.26 5.08
C MET A 17 7.30 -2.43 6.39
N ALA A 18 6.92 -1.71 7.45
CA ALA A 18 7.58 -1.79 8.76
C ALA A 18 7.50 -3.19 9.38
N LEU A 19 6.37 -3.89 9.24
CA LEU A 19 6.23 -5.29 9.62
C LEU A 19 7.18 -6.21 8.85
N GLY A 20 7.34 -5.96 7.53
CA GLY A 20 8.30 -6.69 6.70
C GLY A 20 9.74 -6.55 7.21
N TYR A 21 10.19 -5.33 7.48
CA TYR A 21 11.52 -5.09 8.05
C TYR A 21 11.66 -5.66 9.46
N SER A 22 10.61 -5.57 10.28
CA SER A 22 10.60 -6.14 11.64
C SER A 22 10.73 -7.67 11.60
N ALA A 23 10.09 -8.34 10.63
CA ALA A 23 10.25 -9.77 10.39
C ALA A 23 11.68 -10.12 9.96
N GLU A 24 12.31 -9.32 9.11
CA GLU A 24 13.71 -9.50 8.70
C GLU A 24 14.66 -9.40 9.90
N VAL A 25 14.55 -8.33 10.69
CA VAL A 25 15.35 -8.15 11.91
C VAL A 25 15.14 -9.30 12.88
N ALA A 26 13.88 -9.72 13.10
CA ALA A 26 13.57 -10.85 13.98
C ALA A 26 14.25 -12.15 13.52
N ARG A 27 14.31 -12.43 12.21
CA ARG A 27 15.05 -13.58 11.68
C ARG A 27 16.56 -13.46 11.94
N VAL A 28 17.15 -12.29 11.70
CA VAL A 28 18.59 -12.06 11.89
C VAL A 28 19.02 -12.30 13.33
N ILE A 29 18.20 -11.93 14.31
CA ILE A 29 18.49 -12.14 15.74
C ILE A 29 18.02 -13.50 16.27
N GLY A 30 17.62 -14.44 15.40
CA GLY A 30 17.21 -15.79 15.77
C GLY A 30 15.79 -15.92 16.36
N ARG A 31 14.97 -14.86 16.29
CA ARG A 31 13.58 -14.81 16.77
C ARG A 31 12.60 -15.22 15.66
N HIS A 32 12.74 -16.44 15.14
CA HIS A 32 11.96 -16.89 13.97
C HIS A 32 10.43 -16.88 14.17
N SER A 33 9.93 -17.27 15.35
CA SER A 33 8.48 -17.23 15.62
C SER A 33 7.92 -15.82 15.58
N LEU A 34 8.65 -14.84 16.14
CA LEU A 34 8.27 -13.44 16.08
C LEU A 34 8.26 -12.90 14.65
N ALA A 35 9.18 -13.38 13.80
CA ALA A 35 9.15 -13.01 12.39
C ALA A 35 7.84 -13.45 11.72
N VAL A 36 7.32 -14.64 12.04
CA VAL A 36 6.01 -15.10 11.56
C VAL A 36 4.88 -14.21 12.09
N GLU A 37 4.91 -13.88 13.39
CA GLU A 37 3.93 -12.98 14.01
C GLU A 37 3.87 -11.58 13.36
N TYR A 38 4.97 -11.10 12.76
CA TYR A 38 4.94 -9.85 11.98
C TYR A 38 4.46 -10.04 10.54
N LEU A 39 4.69 -11.21 9.93
CA LEU A 39 4.26 -11.48 8.56
C LEU A 39 2.76 -11.71 8.44
N ASP A 40 2.12 -12.31 9.45
CA ASP A 40 0.67 -12.57 9.39
C ASP A 40 -0.15 -11.27 9.27
N PRO A 41 0.06 -10.23 10.12
CA PRO A 41 -0.61 -8.95 9.96
C PRO A 41 -0.19 -8.23 8.66
N LYS A 42 1.06 -8.37 8.21
CA LYS A 42 1.51 -7.79 6.94
C LYS A 42 0.67 -8.32 5.79
N ALA A 43 0.53 -9.64 5.71
CA ALA A 43 -0.25 -10.31 4.66
C ALA A 43 -1.73 -9.90 4.72
N ALA A 44 -2.32 -9.84 5.92
CA ALA A 44 -3.70 -9.42 6.10
C ALA A 44 -3.96 -7.98 5.63
N VAL A 45 -3.06 -7.04 5.99
CA VAL A 45 -3.17 -5.64 5.56
C VAL A 45 -3.02 -5.50 4.05
N ILE A 46 -2.02 -6.14 3.44
CA ILE A 46 -1.83 -6.13 1.98
C ILE A 46 -3.07 -6.69 1.26
N SER A 47 -3.61 -7.82 1.76
CA SER A 47 -4.81 -8.43 1.18
C SER A 47 -6.01 -7.48 1.22
N ALA A 48 -6.23 -6.77 2.34
CA ALA A 48 -7.32 -5.80 2.44
C ALA A 48 -7.12 -4.61 1.50
N ILE A 49 -5.90 -4.11 1.36
CA ILE A 49 -5.58 -2.99 0.47
C ILE A 49 -5.79 -3.39 -1.00
N ASN A 50 -5.31 -4.56 -1.42
CA ASN A 50 -5.49 -5.04 -2.78
C ASN A 50 -6.96 -5.34 -3.11
N ALA A 51 -7.77 -5.71 -2.11
CA ALA A 51 -9.20 -5.94 -2.29
C ALA A 51 -10.01 -4.64 -2.39
N HIS A 52 -9.69 -3.64 -1.56
CA HIS A 52 -10.56 -2.49 -1.34
C HIS A 52 -10.03 -1.18 -1.91
N CYS A 53 -8.72 -1.02 -2.05
CA CYS A 53 -8.09 0.26 -2.39
C CYS A 53 -7.37 0.22 -3.74
N PHE A 54 -7.53 -0.83 -4.55
CA PHE A 54 -6.83 -1.03 -5.81
C PHE A 54 -7.82 -1.34 -6.93
N ASP A 55 -7.76 -0.60 -8.04
CA ASP A 55 -8.67 -0.79 -9.19
C ASP A 55 -8.11 -1.72 -10.28
N GLY A 56 -6.98 -2.38 -10.01
CA GLY A 56 -6.22 -3.16 -11.01
C GLY A 56 -5.10 -2.36 -11.69
N THR A 57 -5.09 -1.03 -11.54
CA THR A 57 -4.03 -0.15 -12.07
C THR A 57 -3.42 0.75 -10.99
N TRP A 58 -4.25 1.39 -10.17
CA TRP A 58 -3.84 2.41 -9.21
C TRP A 58 -4.26 2.06 -7.79
N TYR A 59 -3.36 2.35 -6.84
CA TYR A 59 -3.70 2.36 -5.42
C TYR A 59 -4.30 3.71 -5.03
N TYR A 60 -5.50 3.70 -4.46
CA TYR A 60 -6.20 4.89 -3.98
C TYR A 60 -5.99 5.07 -2.48
N ASP A 61 -5.97 6.33 -2.04
CA ASP A 61 -5.94 6.71 -0.62
C ASP A 61 -7.33 6.55 0.04
N GLY A 62 -7.92 5.37 -0.17
CA GLY A 62 -9.10 4.87 0.50
C GLY A 62 -9.82 3.74 -0.21
N PRO A 63 -10.77 3.08 0.48
CA PRO A 63 -11.62 2.06 -0.11
C PRO A 63 -12.45 2.63 -1.26
N ILE A 64 -12.49 1.92 -2.37
CA ILE A 64 -13.19 2.30 -3.59
C ILE A 64 -14.40 1.42 -3.90
N ASP A 65 -14.68 0.39 -3.08
CA ASP A 65 -15.74 -0.61 -3.35
C ASP A 65 -17.14 0.00 -3.52
N SER A 66 -17.41 1.12 -2.84
CA SER A 66 -18.71 1.80 -2.86
C SER A 66 -18.82 2.89 -3.92
N LEU A 67 -17.76 3.12 -4.70
CA LEU A 67 -17.68 4.21 -5.67
C LEU A 67 -17.81 3.66 -7.08
N LEU A 68 -18.73 4.25 -7.87
CA LEU A 68 -18.86 3.93 -9.28
C LEU A 68 -17.61 4.37 -10.05
N GLU A 69 -17.07 5.54 -9.70
CA GLU A 69 -15.83 6.10 -10.22
C GLU A 69 -15.03 6.72 -9.06
N PRO A 70 -13.85 6.18 -8.72
CA PRO A 70 -13.02 6.74 -7.66
C PRO A 70 -12.44 8.11 -8.03
N PRO A 71 -12.45 9.09 -7.11
CA PRO A 71 -11.92 10.42 -7.39
C PRO A 71 -10.42 10.41 -7.68
N LEU A 72 -9.99 11.15 -8.71
CA LEU A 72 -8.57 11.24 -9.10
C LEU A 72 -7.70 11.83 -7.98
N GLU A 73 -8.24 12.72 -7.15
CA GLU A 73 -7.52 13.29 -6.01
C GLU A 73 -7.20 12.29 -4.91
N TRP A 74 -7.69 11.04 -5.01
CA TRP A 74 -7.30 9.95 -4.12
C TRP A 74 -6.09 9.17 -4.68
N ARG A 75 -5.65 9.44 -5.92
CA ARG A 75 -4.41 8.88 -6.49
C ARG A 75 -3.21 9.72 -6.10
N SER A 76 -2.43 9.25 -5.14
CA SER A 76 -1.17 9.88 -4.73
C SER A 76 0.04 9.06 -5.16
N GLN A 77 1.16 9.74 -5.40
CA GLN A 77 2.45 9.06 -5.62
C GLN A 77 2.86 8.25 -4.39
N HIS A 78 2.58 8.75 -3.18
CA HIS A 78 2.86 8.04 -1.93
C HIS A 78 2.20 6.66 -1.88
N CYS A 79 0.91 6.55 -2.26
CA CYS A 79 0.25 5.25 -2.31
C CYS A 79 0.96 4.28 -3.28
N GLN A 80 1.39 4.76 -4.44
CA GLN A 80 2.07 3.90 -5.41
C GLN A 80 3.46 3.46 -4.91
N ILE A 81 4.24 4.39 -4.36
CA ILE A 81 5.57 4.13 -3.82
C ILE A 81 5.49 3.11 -2.69
N TYR A 82 4.60 3.33 -1.71
CA TYR A 82 4.48 2.42 -0.57
C TYR A 82 3.84 1.08 -0.93
N ALA A 83 3.04 0.99 -2.00
CA ALA A 83 2.57 -0.29 -2.52
C ALA A 83 3.74 -1.16 -2.98
N VAL A 84 4.70 -0.56 -3.69
CA VAL A 84 5.94 -1.24 -4.09
C VAL A 84 6.81 -1.59 -2.88
N LEU A 85 7.09 -0.62 -2.00
CA LEU A 85 7.99 -0.83 -0.86
C LEU A 85 7.46 -1.84 0.17
N SER A 86 6.14 -1.92 0.35
CA SER A 86 5.52 -2.91 1.24
C SER A 86 5.46 -4.32 0.63
N GLY A 87 5.60 -4.44 -0.69
CA GLY A 87 5.38 -5.67 -1.44
C GLY A 87 3.90 -5.98 -1.67
N ALA A 88 3.03 -4.97 -1.68
CA ALA A 88 1.63 -5.14 -2.09
C ALA A 88 1.51 -5.43 -3.60
N ILE A 89 2.49 -4.94 -4.37
CA ILE A 89 2.75 -5.22 -5.78
C ILE A 89 4.27 -5.38 -5.96
N ASP A 90 4.70 -6.32 -6.78
CA ASP A 90 6.13 -6.62 -7.00
C ASP A 90 6.43 -6.85 -8.49
N GLY A 91 7.66 -7.27 -8.79
CA GLY A 91 8.03 -7.70 -10.14
C GLY A 91 7.92 -6.62 -11.22
N ASN A 92 7.39 -7.02 -12.38
CA ASN A 92 7.25 -6.13 -13.54
C ASN A 92 6.07 -5.18 -13.35
N GLU A 93 5.03 -5.63 -12.66
CA GLU A 93 3.83 -4.87 -12.34
C GLU A 93 4.16 -3.67 -11.46
N ALA A 94 5.01 -3.85 -10.44
CA ALA A 94 5.54 -2.76 -9.63
C ALA A 94 6.35 -1.76 -10.46
N ARG A 95 7.20 -2.25 -11.38
CA ARG A 95 7.98 -1.38 -12.27
C ARG A 95 7.08 -0.55 -13.18
N ASP A 96 6.05 -1.18 -13.75
CA ASP A 96 5.10 -0.52 -14.63
C ASP A 96 4.25 0.49 -13.87
N LEU A 97 3.81 0.16 -12.65
CA LEU A 97 3.14 1.08 -11.76
C LEU A 97 3.98 2.33 -11.50
N MET A 98 5.25 2.15 -11.13
CA MET A 98 6.14 3.28 -10.82
C MET A 98 6.40 4.17 -12.02
N ARG A 99 6.62 3.59 -13.20
CA ARG A 99 6.78 4.37 -14.43
C ARG A 99 5.54 5.20 -14.72
N LYS A 100 4.34 4.60 -14.65
CA LYS A 100 3.08 5.32 -14.82
C LYS A 100 2.91 6.43 -13.77
N ALA A 101 3.20 6.15 -12.50
CA ALA A 101 3.03 7.09 -11.41
C ALA A 101 3.92 8.34 -11.51
N LEU A 102 5.11 8.20 -12.13
CA LEU A 102 6.04 9.30 -12.35
C LEU A 102 5.70 10.13 -13.61
N ASP A 103 5.06 9.52 -14.61
CA ASP A 103 4.72 10.18 -15.87
C ASP A 103 3.31 10.80 -15.87
N ASP A 104 2.36 10.25 -15.09
CA ASP A 104 0.95 10.62 -15.12
C ASP A 104 0.63 11.79 -14.18
N LYS A 105 0.22 12.93 -14.76
CA LYS A 105 -0.15 14.16 -14.04
C LYS A 105 -1.43 14.06 -13.21
N SER A 106 -2.22 13.00 -13.38
CA SER A 106 -3.39 12.73 -12.54
C SER A 106 -3.03 12.14 -11.19
N VAL A 107 -1.79 11.68 -11.01
CA VAL A 107 -1.25 11.23 -9.73
C VAL A 107 -0.52 12.41 -9.09
N HIS A 108 -1.00 12.86 -7.94
CA HIS A 108 -0.41 14.04 -7.29
C HIS A 108 0.79 13.68 -6.42
N GLU A 109 1.80 14.56 -6.46
CA GLU A 109 2.84 14.67 -5.45
C GLU A 109 2.17 15.23 -4.18
N SER A 110 1.91 14.38 -3.19
CA SER A 110 1.30 14.80 -1.93
C SER A 110 2.29 15.51 -1.02
#